data_AF-A0A9E2XFW4-F1
#
_entry.id   AF-A0A9E2XFW4-F1
#
_cell.length_a   1.000
_cell.length_b   1.000
_cell.length_c   1.000
_cell.angle_alpha   90.00
_cell.angle_beta   90.00
_cell.angle_gamma   90.00
#
_symmetry.space_group_name_H-M   'P 1'
#
loop_
_entity.id
_entity.type
_entity.pdbx_description
1 polymer ?
#
loop_
_entity_poly.entity_id
_entity_poly.type
_entity_poly.pdbx_seq_one_letter_code
_entity_poly.pdbx_strand_id
1 'polypeptide(L)' 'MKRAHAKVNLWLNVVGRRPDGYHLLDSLVAFVDLADTVEVRPADGLSLDIDGPHGAGL' A
#
# COMPACT_ATOMS: atom_id res chain seq x y z
N MET A 1 0.07 -12.90 -12.76
CA MET A 1 -0.74 -12.04 -11.89
C MET A 1 -0.45 -12.35 -10.43
N LYS A 2 -0.01 -11.35 -9.66
CA LYS A 2 0.27 -11.49 -8.22
C LYS A 2 -0.74 -10.65 -7.43
N ARG A 3 -1.25 -11.18 -6.32
CA ARG A 3 -2.14 -10.43 -5.41
C ARG A 3 -1.32 -9.59 -4.44
N ALA A 4 -1.66 -8.31 -4.33
CA ALA A 4 -1.11 -7.37 -3.36
C ALA A 4 -2.18 -7.09 -2.30
N HIS A 5 -2.12 -7.84 -1.19
CA HIS A 5 -3.13 -7.76 -0.13
C HIS A 5 -3.10 -6.42 0.58
N ALA A 6 -4.29 -5.84 0.78
CA ALA A 6 -4.47 -4.66 1.60
C ALA A 6 -4.18 -4.97 3.07
N LYS A 7 -3.82 -3.93 3.82
CA LYS A 7 -3.64 -3.99 5.27
C LYS A 7 -4.56 -3.02 5.96
N VAL A 8 -4.96 -3.37 7.18
CA VAL A 8 -5.60 -2.47 8.13
C VAL A 8 -4.72 -2.37 9.37
N ASN A 9 -4.63 -1.17 9.95
CA ASN A 9 -4.07 -1.01 11.30
C ASN A 9 -5.23 -1.21 12.28
N LEU A 10 -5.27 -2.34 12.98
CA LEU A 10 -6.26 -2.61 14.03
C LEU A 10 -5.96 -1.80 15.30
N TRP A 11 -4.70 -1.41 15.46
CA TRP A 11 -4.22 -0.46 16.46
C TRP A 11 -3.19 0.45 15.81
N LEU A 12 -3.24 1.74 16.15
CA LEU A 12 -2.25 2.73 15.73
C LEU A 12 -2.09 3.78 16.83
N ASN A 13 -0.91 3.80 17.45
CA ASN A 13 -0.55 4.76 18.48
C ASN A 13 0.71 5.53 18.06
N VAL A 14 0.64 6.86 18.12
CA VAL A 14 1.76 7.74 17.85
C VAL A 14 2.48 8.01 19.16
N VAL A 15 3.70 7.49 19.30
CA VAL A 15 4.43 7.52 20.58
C VAL A 15 5.54 8.57 20.64
N GLY A 16 5.76 9.30 19.54
CA GLY A 16 6.73 10.39 19.51
C GLY A 16 7.05 10.86 18.10
N ARG A 17 7.92 11.86 18.00
CA ARG A 17 8.41 12.41 16.73
C ARG A 17 9.92 12.22 16.62
N ARG A 18 10.36 11.74 15.47
CA ARG A 18 11.77 11.52 15.11
C ARG A 18 12.40 12.83 14.60
N PRO A 19 13.74 12.97 14.68
CA PRO A 19 14.45 14.13 14.13
C PRO A 19 14.33 14.29 12.61
N ASP A 20 14.01 13.23 11.88
CA ASP A 20 13.80 13.24 10.42
C ASP A 20 12.38 13.68 10.01
N GLY A 21 11.55 14.11 10.96
CA GLY A 21 10.22 14.63 10.70
C GLY A 21 9.10 13.58 10.74
N TYR A 22 9.41 12.29 10.84
CA TYR A 22 8.41 11.22 10.97
C TYR A 22 8.00 10.97 12.43
N HIS A 23 6.96 10.14 12.62
CA HIS A 23 6.51 9.70 13.94
C HIS A 23 7.03 8.31 14.28
N LEU A 24 7.25 8.06 15.57
CA LEU A 24 7.37 6.71 16.11
C LEU A 24 5.95 6.16 16.28
N LEU A 25 5.74 4.93 15.80
CA LEU A 25 4.45 4.27 15.80
C LEU A 25 4.53 2.95 16.56
N ASP A 26 3.56 2.72 17.43
CA ASP A 26 3.20 1.41 17.96
C ASP A 26 1.89 0.97 17.27
N SER A 27 1.92 -0.16 16.55
CA SER A 27 0.87 -0.50 15.59
C SER A 27 0.65 -2.01 15.52
N LEU A 28 -0.61 -2.43 15.46
CA LEU A 28 -1.01 -3.80 15.13
C LEU A 28 -1.60 -3.82 13.72
N VAL A 29 -0.95 -4.56 12.82
CA VAL A 29 -1.34 -4.65 11.41
C VAL A 29 -1.95 -6.02 11.13
N ALA A 30 -3.05 -6.04 10.38
CA ALA A 30 -3.63 -7.24 9.81
C ALA A 30 -3.76 -7.10 8.30
N PHE A 31 -3.42 -8.16 7.57
CA PHE A 31 -3.72 -8.28 6.15
C PHE A 31 -5.13 -8.83 5.97
N VAL A 32 -5.81 -8.37 4.93
CA VAL A 32 -7.16 -8.81 4.58
C VAL A 32 -7.17 -9.48 3.21
N ASP A 33 -8.26 -10.18 2.89
CA ASP A 33 -8.43 -10.82 1.60
C ASP A 33 -8.67 -9.83 0.45
N LEU A 34 -9.01 -8.57 0.73
CA LEU A 34 -9.05 -7.51 -0.27
C LEU A 34 -7.63 -7.26 -0.80
N ALA A 35 -7.46 -7.25 -2.12
CA ALA A 35 -6.16 -7.12 -2.74
C ALA A 35 -6.26 -6.54 -4.15
N ASP A 36 -5.25 -5.79 -4.55
CA ASP A 36 -5.04 -5.43 -5.95
C ASP A 36 -4.38 -6.60 -6.70
N THR A 37 -4.58 -6.64 -8.01
CA THR A 37 -3.88 -7.57 -8.90
C THR A 37 -2.80 -6.82 -9.66
N VAL A 38 -1.55 -7.29 -9.53
CA VAL A 38 -0.41 -6.71 -10.24
C VAL A 38 0.05 -7.67 -11.33
N GLU A 39 0.13 -7.14 -12.55
CA GLU A 39 0.71 -7.79 -13.70
C GLU A 39 1.91 -6.99 -14.20
N VAL A 40 2.97 -7.71 -14.59
CA VAL A 40 4.20 -7.12 -15.13
C VAL A 40 4.57 -7.90 -16.37
N ARG A 41 4.91 -7.17 -17.43
CA ARG A 41 5.33 -7.72 -18.73
C ARG A 41 6.58 -7.00 -19.24
N PRO A 42 7.47 -7.67 -19.98
CA PRO A 42 8.57 -7.00 -20.67
C PRO A 42 8.06 -5.88 -21.56
N ALA A 43 8.74 -4.74 -21.55
CA ALA A 43 8.43 -3.57 -22.35
C ALA A 43 9.71 -2.76 -22.58
N ASP A 44 9.74 -1.99 -23.67
CA ASP A 44 10.87 -1.13 -24.03
C ASP A 44 11.01 0.09 -23.10
N GLY A 45 10.01 0.35 -22.25
CA GLY A 45 10.00 1.45 -21.29
C GLY A 45 8.95 1.26 -20.18
N LEU A 46 9.07 2.06 -19.12
CA LEU A 46 8.13 2.04 -18.00
C LEU A 46 6.79 2.66 -18.41
N SER A 47 5.72 1.89 -18.23
CA SER A 47 4.34 2.35 -18.35
C SER A 47 3.52 1.78 -17.21
N LEU A 48 2.42 2.45 -16.88
CA LEU A 48 1.50 2.04 -15.82
C LEU A 48 0.08 2.22 -16.35
N ASP A 49 -0.74 1.20 -16.14
CA ASP A 49 -2.16 1.20 -16.40
C ASP A 49 -2.87 0.78 -15.11
N ILE A 50 -3.95 1.47 -14.76
CA ILE A 50 -4.65 1.28 -13.49
C ILE A 50 -6.14 1.21 -13.77
N ASP A 51 -6.72 0.07 -13.45
CA ASP A 51 -8.15 -0.17 -13.56
C ASP A 51 -8.84 -0.24 -12.19
N GLY A 52 -10.15 0.00 -12.18
CA GLY A 52 -11.00 -0.18 -11.02
C GLY A 52 -11.55 1.13 -10.44
N PRO A 53 -12.44 1.04 -9.44
CA PRO A 53 -13.25 2.16 -8.96
C PRO A 53 -12.45 3.33 -8.37
N HIS A 54 -11.18 3.10 -8.02
CA HIS A 54 -10.29 4.13 -7.45
C HIS A 54 -9.07 4.44 -8.33
N GLY A 55 -8.98 3.86 -9.54
CA GLY A 55 -7.81 4.01 -10.41
C GLY A 55 -7.58 5.43 -10.93
N ALA A 56 -8.66 6.20 -11.13
CA ALA A 56 -8.59 7.57 -11.66
C ALA A 56 -7.96 8.60 -10.71
N GLY A 57 -7.71 8.24 -9.44
CA GLY A 57 -7.18 9.15 -8.41
C GLY A 57 -5.70 8.93 -8.07
N LEU A 58 -5.00 8.06 -8.79
CA LEU A 58 -3.61 7.67 -8.56
C LEU A 58 -2.66 8.25 -9.62
#